data_AF-A0A438HZB5-F1
#
_entry.id   AF-A0A438HZB5-F1
#
_cell.length_a   1.000
_cell.length_b   1.000
_cell.length_c   1.000
_cell.angle_alpha   90.00
_cell.angle_beta   90.00
_cell.angle_gamma   90.00
#
_symmetry.space_group_name_H-M   'P 1'
#
loop_
_entity.id
_entity.type
_entity.pdbx_description
1 polymer ?
#
loop_
_entity_poly.entity_id
_entity_poly.type
_entity_poly.pdbx_seq_one_letter_code
_entity_poly.pdbx_strand_id
1 'polypeptide(L)'
;MSSATETLCGQAFGAKQYHMLGIYLQRSWIVDATTATILTPLFIFSAPIFKLLGQEEDIAIATENISLWFLPYLYYMVFSRSIQMYLQAQLKNMIVGWLSTFSFVLHVFLSWIFVIVLKFEIPGAMVALNISSWSMVIGAFVYVFGGWCPKTWRGFTTVAFTDLLPVVKLSISSGVMLCLQLWYYAILLLLAGYLKNATVSISAFSICLNINTWEMMLTLGFLGATSVRVSNELGRGNAKAAKFAIKYILCTSICIGVVFWILCLVFGHDIGYLFTSNEEVAETVSSLSVLLAFSILLNSVQPVLSGKYFFGMWSGMICGVVVQGMLLTYMIWKTDWDEQVRKASQRLNRWFLKPSEESNEGPSQA
;
A
#
# COMPACT_ATOMS: atom_id res chain seq x y z
N MET A 1 -7.09 -3.02 -2.63
CA MET A 1 -7.62 -4.14 -3.44
C MET A 1 -6.50 -4.96 -4.09
N SER A 2 -5.50 -4.35 -4.71
CA SER A 2 -4.38 -5.05 -5.38
C SER A 2 -3.51 -6.02 -4.54
N SER A 3 -3.63 -6.08 -3.21
CA SER A 3 -2.93 -7.06 -2.37
C SER A 3 -3.37 -8.51 -2.64
N ALA A 4 -4.55 -8.71 -3.20
CA ALA A 4 -4.98 -10.03 -3.70
C ALA A 4 -4.10 -10.54 -4.83
N THR A 5 -3.71 -9.64 -5.73
CA THR A 5 -2.86 -9.92 -6.88
C THR A 5 -1.48 -10.34 -6.44
N GLU A 6 -0.93 -9.70 -5.40
CA GLU A 6 0.35 -10.09 -4.79
C GLU A 6 0.32 -11.55 -4.28
N THR A 7 -0.72 -11.90 -3.52
CA THR A 7 -0.86 -13.26 -2.96
C THR A 7 -1.03 -14.31 -4.07
N LEU A 8 -1.93 -14.06 -5.01
CA LEU A 8 -2.26 -15.01 -6.07
C LEU A 8 -1.11 -15.18 -7.07
N CYS A 9 -0.50 -14.08 -7.53
CA CYS A 9 0.65 -14.12 -8.42
C CYS A 9 1.86 -14.76 -7.73
N GLY A 10 2.12 -14.43 -6.47
CA GLY A 10 3.25 -15.02 -5.73
C GLY A 10 3.09 -16.52 -5.51
N GLN A 11 1.92 -16.98 -5.07
CA GLN A 11 1.65 -18.42 -4.92
C GLN A 11 1.75 -19.16 -6.26
N ALA A 12 1.20 -18.61 -7.35
CA ALA A 12 1.30 -19.23 -8.67
C ALA A 12 2.74 -19.23 -9.21
N PHE A 13 3.51 -18.17 -8.96
CA PHE A 13 4.92 -18.10 -9.35
C PHE A 13 5.76 -19.14 -8.60
N GLY A 14 5.54 -19.26 -7.28
CA GLY A 14 6.13 -20.29 -6.44
C GLY A 14 5.85 -21.70 -6.94
N ALA A 15 4.60 -21.98 -7.31
CA ALA A 15 4.15 -23.26 -7.85
C ALA A 15 4.52 -23.51 -9.32
N LYS A 16 5.28 -22.59 -9.96
CA LYS A 16 5.64 -22.61 -11.38
C LYS A 16 4.45 -22.57 -12.35
N GLN A 17 3.27 -22.14 -11.90
CA GLN A 17 2.08 -21.93 -12.73
C GLN A 17 2.14 -20.56 -13.43
N TYR A 18 3.19 -20.34 -14.23
CA TYR A 18 3.49 -19.03 -14.80
C TYR A 18 2.36 -18.43 -15.65
N HIS A 19 1.63 -19.27 -16.38
CA HIS A 19 0.52 -18.84 -17.23
C HIS A 19 -0.62 -18.14 -16.46
N MET A 20 -0.79 -18.47 -15.17
CA MET A 20 -1.85 -17.88 -14.33
C MET A 20 -1.57 -16.43 -13.94
N LEU A 21 -0.31 -15.99 -13.92
CA LEU A 21 0.03 -14.65 -13.45
C LEU A 21 -0.60 -13.56 -14.33
N GLY A 22 -0.56 -13.72 -15.66
CA GLY A 22 -1.20 -12.79 -16.59
C GLY A 22 -2.72 -12.76 -16.46
N ILE A 23 -3.34 -13.91 -16.15
CA ILE A 23 -4.78 -14.02 -15.91
C ILE A 23 -5.16 -13.28 -14.61
N TYR A 24 -4.39 -13.47 -13.52
CA TYR A 24 -4.61 -12.76 -12.27
C TYR A 24 -4.40 -11.26 -12.40
N LEU A 25 -3.41 -10.82 -13.17
CA LEU A 25 -3.21 -9.40 -13.48
C LEU A 25 -4.44 -8.80 -14.18
N GLN A 26 -4.96 -9.47 -15.21
CA GLN A 26 -6.16 -9.01 -15.92
C GLN A 26 -7.41 -9.00 -15.02
N ARG A 27 -7.58 -10.02 -14.16
CA ARG A 27 -8.64 -10.05 -13.13
C ARG A 27 -8.54 -8.88 -12.16
N SER A 28 -7.33 -8.55 -11.72
CA SER A 28 -7.08 -7.37 -10.88
C SER A 28 -7.53 -6.11 -11.60
N TRP A 29 -7.14 -5.92 -12.86
CA TRP A 29 -7.56 -4.74 -13.64
C TRP A 29 -9.07 -4.61 -13.73
N ILE A 30 -9.79 -5.71 -13.99
CA ILE A 30 -11.25 -5.70 -14.06
C ILE A 30 -11.83 -5.25 -12.71
N VAL A 31 -11.46 -5.91 -11.61
CA VAL A 31 -12.00 -5.62 -10.28
C VAL A 31 -11.62 -4.20 -9.81
N ASP A 32 -10.37 -3.82 -9.97
CA ASP A 32 -9.84 -2.53 -9.54
C ASP A 32 -10.41 -1.38 -10.41
N ALA A 33 -10.55 -1.56 -11.73
CA ALA A 33 -11.17 -0.57 -12.61
C ALA A 33 -12.66 -0.41 -12.31
N THR A 34 -13.42 -1.50 -12.14
CA THR A 34 -14.83 -1.41 -11.73
C THR A 34 -14.98 -0.67 -10.41
N THR A 35 -14.11 -0.96 -9.43
CA THR A 35 -14.13 -0.26 -8.13
C THR A 35 -13.80 1.23 -8.30
N ALA A 36 -12.76 1.56 -9.08
CA ALA A 36 -12.40 2.95 -9.38
C ALA A 36 -13.58 3.70 -10.02
N THR A 37 -14.27 3.09 -10.99
CA THR A 37 -15.46 3.66 -11.64
C THR A 37 -16.65 3.81 -10.67
N ILE A 38 -16.84 2.90 -9.71
CA ILE A 38 -17.87 3.08 -8.67
C ILE A 38 -17.54 4.25 -7.74
N LEU A 39 -16.25 4.55 -7.55
CA LEU A 39 -15.79 5.64 -6.70
C LEU A 39 -15.74 7.00 -7.40
N THR A 40 -15.74 7.07 -8.74
CA THR A 40 -15.66 8.35 -9.46
C THR A 40 -16.76 9.37 -9.10
N PRO A 41 -18.03 9.00 -8.82
CA PRO A 41 -19.02 9.96 -8.36
C PRO A 41 -18.62 10.72 -7.09
N LEU A 42 -17.82 10.12 -6.19
CA LEU A 42 -17.35 10.79 -4.98
C LEU A 42 -16.39 11.95 -5.29
N PHE A 43 -15.61 11.83 -6.37
CA PHE A 43 -14.73 12.91 -6.84
C PHE A 43 -15.54 13.96 -7.60
N ILE A 44 -16.38 13.52 -8.54
CA ILE A 44 -17.20 14.42 -9.38
C ILE A 44 -18.15 15.26 -8.53
N PHE A 45 -18.80 14.67 -7.52
CA PHE A 45 -19.77 15.35 -6.66
C PHE A 45 -19.16 15.76 -5.31
N SER A 46 -17.87 16.02 -5.26
CA SER A 46 -17.19 16.40 -4.00
C SER A 46 -17.73 17.72 -3.41
N ALA A 47 -17.96 18.78 -4.18
CA ALA A 47 -18.56 20.01 -3.65
C ALA A 47 -19.92 19.78 -2.95
N PRO A 48 -20.95 19.18 -3.59
CA PRO A 48 -22.23 18.97 -2.91
C PRO A 48 -22.12 18.01 -1.73
N ILE A 49 -21.22 17.01 -1.77
CA ILE A 49 -20.94 16.15 -0.61
C ILE A 49 -20.38 16.96 0.55
N PHE A 50 -19.41 17.83 0.31
CA PHE A 50 -18.80 18.65 1.36
C PHE A 50 -19.77 19.70 1.93
N LYS A 51 -20.60 20.32 1.07
CA LYS A 51 -21.69 21.20 1.50
C LYS A 51 -22.70 20.46 2.40
N LEU A 52 -23.06 19.22 2.04
CA LEU A 52 -23.93 18.37 2.86
C LEU A 52 -23.32 18.04 4.23
N LEU A 53 -21.99 17.92 4.29
CA LEU A 53 -21.23 17.71 5.52
C LEU A 53 -21.03 19.00 6.34
N GLY A 54 -21.60 20.13 5.92
CA GLY A 54 -21.57 21.40 6.63
C GLY A 54 -20.31 22.24 6.41
N GLN A 55 -19.54 21.97 5.34
CA GLN A 55 -18.38 22.79 4.98
C GLN A 55 -18.79 24.09 4.27
N GLU A 56 -17.97 25.12 4.43
CA GLU A 56 -18.15 26.42 3.77
C GLU A 56 -18.11 26.29 2.24
N GLU A 57 -18.85 27.16 1.54
CA GLU A 57 -19.08 27.03 0.11
C GLU A 57 -17.80 27.21 -0.72
N ASP A 58 -16.93 28.14 -0.33
CA ASP A 58 -15.63 28.37 -0.94
C ASP A 58 -14.69 27.17 -0.79
N ILE A 59 -14.65 26.54 0.40
CA ILE A 59 -13.89 25.31 0.65
C ILE A 59 -14.42 24.15 -0.20
N ALA A 60 -15.75 24.01 -0.28
CA ALA A 60 -16.38 22.96 -1.08
C ALA A 60 -16.05 23.10 -2.58
N ILE A 61 -16.11 24.32 -3.12
CA ILE A 61 -15.76 24.61 -4.53
C ILE A 61 -14.27 24.38 -4.80
N ALA A 62 -13.39 24.82 -3.88
CA ALA A 62 -11.95 24.57 -4.01
C ALA A 62 -11.63 23.07 -4.01
N THR A 63 -12.32 22.30 -3.15
CA THR A 63 -12.19 20.83 -3.07
C THR A 63 -12.61 20.15 -4.37
N GLU A 64 -13.71 20.61 -4.99
CA GLU A 64 -14.17 20.10 -6.28
C GLU A 64 -13.15 20.30 -7.40
N ASN A 65 -12.59 21.49 -7.50
CA ASN A 65 -11.57 21.77 -8.51
C ASN A 65 -10.36 20.81 -8.36
N ILE A 66 -9.92 20.54 -7.13
CA ILE A 66 -8.79 19.64 -6.87
C ILE A 66 -9.17 18.16 -7.09
N SER A 67 -10.36 17.74 -6.65
CA SER A 67 -10.77 16.33 -6.69
C SER A 67 -10.90 15.79 -8.12
N LEU A 68 -11.33 16.63 -9.07
CA LEU A 68 -11.43 16.25 -10.49
C LEU A 68 -10.06 15.88 -11.08
N TRP A 69 -8.98 16.55 -10.66
CA TRP A 69 -7.61 16.21 -11.08
C TRP A 69 -7.10 14.87 -10.53
N PHE A 70 -7.75 14.31 -9.51
CA PHE A 70 -7.46 12.98 -9.00
C PHE A 70 -8.16 11.86 -9.79
N LEU A 71 -9.09 12.17 -10.70
CA LEU A 71 -9.73 11.15 -11.53
C LEU A 71 -8.73 10.35 -12.38
N PRO A 72 -7.79 10.96 -13.14
CA PRO A 72 -6.81 10.19 -13.89
C PRO A 72 -5.82 9.49 -12.95
N TYR A 73 -5.52 10.06 -11.78
CA TYR A 73 -4.68 9.43 -10.75
C TYR A 73 -5.33 8.16 -10.18
N LEU A 74 -6.66 8.16 -9.99
CA LEU A 74 -7.42 6.99 -9.53
C LEU A 74 -7.25 5.81 -10.48
N TYR A 75 -7.34 6.03 -11.80
CA TYR A 75 -7.10 4.98 -12.79
C TYR A 75 -5.62 4.62 -12.94
N TYR A 76 -4.71 5.56 -12.73
CA TYR A 76 -3.28 5.25 -12.61
C TYR A 76 -3.04 4.20 -11.50
N MET A 77 -3.66 4.35 -10.33
CA MET A 77 -3.49 3.44 -9.20
C MET A 77 -3.94 2.00 -9.51
N VAL A 78 -4.96 1.83 -10.36
CA VAL A 78 -5.42 0.52 -10.85
C VAL A 78 -4.28 -0.22 -11.53
N PHE A 79 -3.60 0.44 -12.47
CA PHE A 79 -2.55 -0.20 -13.28
C PHE A 79 -1.22 -0.26 -12.53
N SER A 80 -0.79 0.83 -11.89
CA SER A 80 0.52 0.91 -11.25
C SER A 80 0.65 -0.15 -10.16
N ARG A 81 -0.34 -0.27 -9.27
CA ARG A 81 -0.28 -1.20 -8.15
C ARG A 81 -0.34 -2.66 -8.61
N SER A 82 -1.26 -2.98 -9.54
CA SER A 82 -1.44 -4.34 -10.03
C SER A 82 -0.24 -4.85 -10.85
N ILE A 83 0.32 -4.02 -11.73
CA ILE A 83 1.51 -4.37 -12.51
C ILE A 83 2.73 -4.47 -11.59
N GLN A 84 2.87 -3.57 -10.63
CA GLN A 84 3.93 -3.65 -9.63
C GLN A 84 3.88 -5.00 -8.88
N MET A 85 2.72 -5.40 -8.36
CA MET A 85 2.56 -6.69 -7.67
C MET A 85 2.84 -7.88 -8.58
N TYR A 86 2.41 -7.82 -9.85
CA TYR A 86 2.71 -8.83 -10.86
C TYR A 86 4.22 -8.96 -11.12
N LEU A 87 4.95 -7.85 -11.24
CA LEU A 87 6.41 -7.85 -11.46
C LEU A 87 7.16 -8.28 -10.20
N GLN A 88 6.71 -7.83 -9.03
CA GLN A 88 7.34 -8.15 -7.75
C GLN A 88 7.20 -9.64 -7.39
N ALA A 89 6.04 -10.26 -7.64
CA ALA A 89 5.84 -11.70 -7.49
C ALA A 89 6.89 -12.52 -8.26
N GLN A 90 7.32 -12.02 -9.42
CA GLN A 90 8.33 -12.63 -10.30
C GLN A 90 9.77 -12.27 -9.95
N LEU A 91 9.99 -11.55 -8.84
CA LEU A 91 11.30 -11.02 -8.43
C LEU A 91 11.89 -9.99 -9.40
N LYS A 92 11.06 -9.35 -10.23
CA LYS A 92 11.46 -8.28 -11.17
C LYS A 92 11.36 -6.90 -10.51
N ASN A 93 11.92 -6.75 -9.31
CA ASN A 93 11.82 -5.52 -8.52
C ASN A 93 12.66 -4.37 -9.09
N MET A 94 13.78 -4.68 -9.76
CA MET A 94 14.69 -3.66 -10.30
C MET A 94 14.02 -2.75 -11.32
N ILE A 95 13.19 -3.30 -12.22
CA ILE A 95 12.48 -2.48 -13.22
C ILE A 95 11.46 -1.55 -12.54
N VAL A 96 10.77 -2.03 -11.51
CA VAL A 96 9.85 -1.20 -10.73
C VAL A 96 10.62 -0.05 -10.08
N GLY A 97 11.77 -0.32 -9.48
CA GLY A 97 12.63 0.70 -8.86
C GLY A 97 13.11 1.76 -9.86
N TRP A 98 13.56 1.36 -11.05
CA TRP A 98 13.98 2.30 -12.09
C TRP A 98 12.83 3.15 -12.62
N LEU A 99 11.66 2.56 -12.87
CA LEU A 99 10.48 3.29 -13.31
C LEU A 99 9.98 4.29 -12.24
N SER A 100 9.97 3.89 -10.97
CA SER A 100 9.63 4.79 -9.86
C SER A 100 10.63 5.92 -9.70
N THR A 101 11.93 5.64 -9.85
CA THR A 101 12.99 6.67 -9.78
C THR A 101 12.85 7.67 -10.93
N PHE A 102 12.64 7.19 -12.14
CA PHE A 102 12.41 8.05 -13.31
C PHE A 102 11.15 8.92 -13.12
N SER A 103 10.05 8.32 -12.68
CA SER A 103 8.80 9.02 -12.40
C SER A 103 8.99 10.12 -11.35
N PHE A 104 9.75 9.86 -10.28
CA PHE A 104 10.09 10.85 -9.27
C PHE A 104 10.91 12.02 -9.82
N VAL A 105 11.98 11.75 -10.57
CA VAL A 105 12.81 12.80 -11.21
C VAL A 105 11.97 13.63 -12.18
N LEU A 106 11.13 12.96 -13.00
CA LEU A 106 10.22 13.62 -13.91
C LEU A 106 9.20 14.48 -13.15
N HIS A 107 8.68 14.00 -12.02
CA HIS A 107 7.75 14.76 -11.18
C HIS A 107 8.40 16.05 -10.66
N VAL A 108 9.61 15.97 -10.10
CA VAL A 108 10.35 17.14 -9.60
C VAL A 108 10.58 18.15 -10.73
N PHE A 109 11.04 17.67 -11.89
CA PHE A 109 11.31 18.51 -13.06
C PHE A 109 10.05 19.20 -13.60
N LEU A 110 8.95 18.45 -13.75
CA LEU A 110 7.68 19.00 -14.25
C LEU A 110 7.03 19.94 -13.23
N SER A 111 7.12 19.65 -11.94
CA SER A 111 6.63 20.54 -10.89
C SER A 111 7.40 21.85 -10.90
N TRP A 112 8.74 21.82 -11.07
CA TRP A 112 9.52 23.04 -11.24
C TRP A 112 9.06 23.86 -12.46
N ILE A 113 8.86 23.22 -13.61
CA ILE A 113 8.39 23.91 -14.82
C ILE A 113 6.98 24.47 -14.64
N PHE A 114 5.99 23.63 -14.32
CA PHE A 114 4.59 24.04 -14.31
C PHE A 114 4.26 24.98 -13.15
N VAL A 115 4.85 24.78 -11.96
CA VAL A 115 4.52 25.57 -10.78
C VAL A 115 5.38 26.84 -10.70
N ILE A 116 6.70 26.74 -10.91
CA ILE A 116 7.61 27.87 -10.68
C ILE A 116 7.82 28.70 -11.96
N VAL A 117 8.14 28.05 -13.08
CA VAL A 117 8.46 28.76 -14.33
C VAL A 117 7.19 29.29 -14.99
N LEU A 118 6.18 28.44 -15.16
CA LEU A 118 4.93 28.77 -15.86
C LEU A 118 3.86 29.36 -14.94
N LYS A 119 4.05 29.29 -13.61
CA LYS A 119 3.14 29.85 -12.60
C LYS A 119 1.70 29.35 -12.74
N PHE A 120 1.52 28.07 -13.07
CA PHE A 120 0.20 27.43 -13.14
C PHE A 120 -0.32 26.97 -11.77
N GLU A 121 0.38 27.28 -10.68
CA GLU A 121 -0.03 27.01 -9.30
C GLU A 121 -0.51 25.55 -9.10
N ILE A 122 -1.69 25.36 -8.50
CA ILE A 122 -2.28 24.05 -8.19
C ILE A 122 -2.52 23.23 -9.47
N PRO A 123 -3.19 23.74 -10.53
CA PRO A 123 -3.29 23.02 -11.81
C PRO A 123 -1.94 22.52 -12.34
N GLY A 124 -0.89 23.35 -12.23
CA GLY A 124 0.46 22.97 -12.63
C GLY A 124 1.00 21.75 -11.87
N ALA A 125 0.84 21.73 -10.54
CA ALA A 125 1.22 20.61 -9.69
C ALA A 125 0.42 19.33 -10.03
N MET A 126 -0.89 19.47 -10.30
CA MET A 126 -1.75 18.34 -10.66
C MET A 126 -1.42 17.75 -12.03
N VAL A 127 -1.04 18.59 -13.01
CA VAL A 127 -0.55 18.14 -14.31
C VAL A 127 0.77 17.40 -14.15
N ALA A 128 1.73 17.95 -13.37
CA ALA A 128 2.99 17.28 -13.08
C ALA A 128 2.78 15.91 -12.43
N LEU A 129 1.86 15.82 -11.44
CA LEU A 129 1.49 14.56 -10.78
C LEU A 129 0.95 13.54 -11.79
N ASN A 130 -0.01 13.93 -12.64
CA ASN A 130 -0.61 13.00 -13.59
C ASN A 130 0.39 12.52 -14.65
N ILE A 131 1.18 13.41 -15.26
CA ILE A 131 2.17 13.04 -16.28
C ILE A 131 3.23 12.10 -15.69
N SER A 132 3.81 12.47 -14.55
CA SER A 132 4.83 11.65 -13.90
C SER A 132 4.30 10.28 -13.47
N SER A 133 3.10 10.22 -12.90
CA SER A 133 2.47 8.96 -12.47
C SER A 133 2.19 8.05 -13.67
N TRP A 134 1.54 8.59 -14.72
CA TRP A 134 1.23 7.79 -15.91
C TRP A 134 2.48 7.34 -16.68
N SER A 135 3.60 8.08 -16.62
CA SER A 135 4.87 7.63 -17.21
C SER A 135 5.35 6.29 -16.62
N MET A 136 5.13 6.06 -15.32
CA MET A 136 5.45 4.79 -14.67
C MET A 136 4.58 3.66 -15.20
N VAL A 137 3.27 3.90 -15.35
CA VAL A 137 2.32 2.91 -15.90
C VAL A 137 2.63 2.58 -17.35
N ILE A 138 2.91 3.58 -18.18
CA ILE A 138 3.29 3.40 -19.58
C ILE A 138 4.58 2.57 -19.68
N GLY A 139 5.62 2.93 -18.91
CA GLY A 139 6.86 2.15 -18.88
C GLY A 139 6.65 0.70 -18.41
N ALA A 140 5.76 0.49 -17.43
CA ALA A 140 5.41 -0.84 -16.97
C ALA A 140 4.66 -1.65 -18.04
N PHE A 141 3.73 -1.04 -18.77
CA PHE A 141 3.06 -1.68 -19.92
C PHE A 141 4.04 -2.03 -21.03
N VAL A 142 4.94 -1.12 -21.40
CA VAL A 142 6.00 -1.38 -22.38
C VAL A 142 6.83 -2.59 -21.95
N TYR A 143 7.22 -2.68 -20.69
CA TYR A 143 7.98 -3.81 -20.18
C TYR A 143 7.19 -5.13 -20.18
N VAL A 144 5.92 -5.11 -19.80
CA VAL A 144 5.09 -6.33 -19.78
C VAL A 144 4.77 -6.81 -21.20
N PHE A 145 4.41 -5.91 -22.11
CA PHE A 145 3.97 -6.24 -23.46
C PHE A 145 5.10 -6.38 -24.47
N GLY A 146 6.23 -5.71 -24.26
CA GLY A 146 7.40 -5.77 -25.16
C GLY A 146 8.27 -7.02 -24.99
N GLY A 147 7.76 -8.06 -24.34
CA GLY A 147 8.38 -9.39 -24.35
C GLY A 147 9.32 -9.71 -23.17
N TRP A 148 9.45 -8.83 -22.17
CA TRP A 148 10.30 -9.10 -20.98
C TRP A 148 9.65 -10.03 -19.94
N CYS A 149 8.39 -10.44 -20.16
CA CYS A 149 7.62 -11.37 -19.33
C CYS A 149 7.03 -12.55 -20.14
N PRO A 150 7.82 -13.29 -20.95
CA PRO A 150 7.26 -14.20 -21.97
C PRO A 150 6.57 -15.44 -21.40
N LYS A 151 6.97 -15.88 -20.20
CA LYS A 151 6.36 -17.05 -19.54
C LYS A 151 5.07 -16.71 -18.80
N THR A 152 4.90 -15.46 -18.41
CA THR A 152 3.91 -15.00 -17.43
C THR A 152 2.88 -14.05 -18.04
N TRP A 153 3.18 -13.45 -19.19
CA TRP A 153 2.25 -12.69 -20.01
C TRP A 153 2.11 -13.35 -21.38
N ARG A 154 0.89 -13.81 -21.72
CA ARG A 154 0.56 -14.47 -22.99
C ARG A 154 -0.49 -13.70 -23.81
N GLY A 155 -0.69 -12.42 -23.47
CA GLY A 155 -1.75 -11.59 -24.04
C GLY A 155 -3.06 -11.65 -23.27
N PHE A 156 -4.05 -10.93 -23.80
CA PHE A 156 -5.39 -10.84 -23.23
C PHE A 156 -6.17 -12.14 -23.43
N THR A 157 -6.99 -12.50 -22.45
CA THR A 157 -7.81 -13.72 -22.50
C THR A 157 -9.16 -13.51 -21.85
N THR A 158 -10.20 -14.10 -22.43
CA THR A 158 -11.56 -14.09 -21.88
C THR A 158 -11.68 -14.86 -20.56
N VAL A 159 -10.73 -15.77 -20.27
CA VAL A 159 -10.64 -16.47 -18.98
C VAL A 159 -10.51 -15.49 -17.81
N ALA A 160 -9.97 -14.29 -18.05
CA ALA A 160 -9.89 -13.25 -17.02
C ALA A 160 -11.26 -12.80 -16.49
N PHE A 161 -12.36 -12.99 -17.22
CA PHE A 161 -13.71 -12.62 -16.78
C PHE A 161 -14.41 -13.69 -15.92
N THR A 162 -13.79 -14.87 -15.76
CA THR A 162 -14.36 -15.98 -14.99
C THR A 162 -13.92 -15.95 -13.52
N ASP A 163 -14.81 -16.39 -12.63
CA ASP A 163 -14.59 -16.52 -11.17
C ASP A 163 -13.92 -15.28 -10.52
N LEU A 164 -14.49 -14.09 -10.72
CA LEU A 164 -14.00 -12.85 -10.10
C LEU A 164 -14.29 -12.76 -8.59
N LEU A 165 -15.34 -13.46 -8.12
CA LEU A 165 -15.85 -13.35 -6.75
C LEU A 165 -14.81 -13.63 -5.64
N PRO A 166 -13.93 -14.65 -5.74
CA PRO A 166 -12.87 -14.86 -4.76
C PRO A 166 -11.88 -13.70 -4.68
N VAL A 167 -11.55 -13.08 -5.83
CA VAL A 167 -10.67 -11.91 -5.89
C VAL A 167 -11.36 -10.72 -5.23
N VAL A 168 -12.62 -10.46 -5.55
CA VAL A 168 -13.43 -9.41 -4.93
C VAL A 168 -13.50 -9.57 -3.41
N LYS A 169 -13.79 -10.78 -2.91
CA LYS A 169 -13.87 -11.03 -1.46
C LYS A 169 -12.56 -10.70 -0.73
N LEU A 170 -11.41 -11.08 -1.30
CA LEU A 170 -10.11 -10.77 -0.71
C LEU A 170 -9.79 -9.27 -0.81
N SER A 171 -10.14 -8.65 -1.94
CA SER A 171 -9.98 -7.22 -2.19
C SER A 171 -10.80 -6.35 -1.23
N ILE A 172 -12.03 -6.74 -0.89
CA ILE A 172 -12.88 -6.01 0.06
C ILE A 172 -12.26 -6.06 1.47
N SER A 173 -11.85 -7.24 1.93
CA SER A 173 -11.26 -7.38 3.27
C SER A 173 -10.00 -6.52 3.44
N SER A 174 -9.12 -6.52 2.44
CA SER A 174 -7.92 -5.67 2.46
C SER A 174 -8.23 -4.18 2.31
N GLY A 175 -9.24 -3.83 1.50
CA GLY A 175 -9.71 -2.45 1.34
C GLY A 175 -10.24 -1.86 2.64
N VAL A 176 -11.16 -2.55 3.31
CA VAL A 176 -11.75 -2.11 4.59
C VAL A 176 -10.67 -1.95 5.66
N MET A 177 -9.74 -2.90 5.77
CA MET A 177 -8.63 -2.81 6.72
C MET A 177 -7.80 -1.53 6.52
N LEU A 178 -7.42 -1.22 5.28
CA LEU A 178 -6.64 -0.01 4.98
C LEU A 178 -7.46 1.27 5.20
N CYS A 179 -8.74 1.28 4.80
CA CYS A 179 -9.63 2.42 5.03
C CYS A 179 -9.78 2.73 6.51
N LEU A 180 -10.03 1.72 7.35
CA LEU A 180 -10.12 1.91 8.80
C LEU A 180 -8.83 2.50 9.37
N GLN A 181 -7.67 2.07 8.87
CA GLN A 181 -6.39 2.60 9.31
C GLN A 181 -6.17 4.06 8.89
N LEU A 182 -6.56 4.44 7.67
CA LEU A 182 -6.46 5.83 7.19
C LEU A 182 -7.48 6.75 7.87
N TRP A 183 -8.73 6.30 8.01
CA TRP A 183 -9.79 7.05 8.68
C TRP A 183 -9.48 7.27 10.15
N TYR A 184 -8.84 6.30 10.80
CA TYR A 184 -8.34 6.47 12.15
C TYR A 184 -7.43 7.70 12.30
N TYR A 185 -6.44 7.87 11.42
CA TYR A 185 -5.57 9.05 11.44
C TYR A 185 -6.32 10.36 11.14
N ALA A 186 -7.29 10.34 10.22
CA ALA A 186 -8.11 11.52 9.92
C ALA A 186 -8.97 11.94 11.12
N ILE A 187 -9.57 10.98 11.83
CA ILE A 187 -10.34 11.23 13.06
C ILE A 187 -9.42 11.79 14.14
N LEU A 188 -8.22 11.23 14.31
CA LEU A 188 -7.26 11.77 15.27
C LEU A 188 -6.90 13.22 14.95
N LEU A 189 -6.59 13.54 13.69
CA LEU A 189 -6.27 14.92 13.29
C LEU A 189 -7.44 15.87 13.56
N LEU A 190 -8.68 15.43 13.28
CA LEU A 190 -9.89 16.20 13.55
C LEU A 190 -10.06 16.47 15.06
N LEU A 191 -9.86 15.45 15.90
CA LEU A 191 -9.94 15.57 17.36
C LEU A 191 -8.89 16.54 17.92
N ALA A 192 -7.68 16.56 17.35
CA ALA A 192 -6.65 17.54 17.73
C ALA A 192 -7.11 18.99 17.48
N GLY A 193 -7.98 19.22 16.49
CA GLY A 193 -8.55 20.53 16.17
C GLY A 193 -9.56 21.07 17.19
N TYR A 194 -10.05 20.24 18.12
CA TYR A 194 -10.93 20.67 19.20
C TYR A 194 -10.17 21.01 20.51
N LEU A 195 -8.84 20.96 20.50
CA LEU A 195 -8.02 21.33 21.66
C LEU A 195 -7.95 22.85 21.84
N LYS A 196 -7.77 23.31 23.09
CA LYS A 196 -7.76 24.76 23.44
C LYS A 196 -6.78 25.59 22.61
N ASN A 197 -5.63 25.02 22.22
CA ASN A 197 -4.68 25.61 21.28
C ASN A 197 -4.65 24.77 19.97
N ALA A 198 -5.76 24.80 19.23
CA ALA A 198 -5.98 23.95 18.06
C ALA A 198 -4.86 24.10 17.02
N THR A 199 -4.44 25.32 16.67
CA THR A 199 -3.41 25.57 15.66
C THR A 199 -2.05 24.94 16.03
N VAL A 200 -1.62 25.12 17.28
CA VAL A 200 -0.35 24.57 17.78
C VAL A 200 -0.44 23.05 17.88
N SER A 201 -1.55 22.54 18.42
CA SER A 201 -1.77 21.10 18.61
C SER A 201 -1.87 20.36 17.28
N ILE A 202 -2.61 20.89 16.30
CA ILE A 202 -2.72 20.34 14.94
C ILE A 202 -1.34 20.34 14.28
N SER A 203 -0.60 21.45 14.36
CA SER A 203 0.71 21.58 13.72
C SER A 203 1.72 20.58 14.30
N ALA A 204 1.82 20.50 15.63
CA ALA A 204 2.70 19.56 16.30
C ALA A 204 2.30 18.09 16.02
N PHE A 205 1.00 17.80 16.04
CA PHE A 205 0.46 16.48 15.72
C PHE A 205 0.74 16.08 14.26
N SER A 206 0.58 17.02 13.31
CA SER A 206 0.90 16.82 11.89
C SER A 206 2.39 16.53 11.70
N ILE A 207 3.29 17.24 12.38
CA ILE A 207 4.73 16.96 12.35
C ILE A 207 5.01 15.53 12.84
N CYS A 208 4.44 15.14 13.99
CA CYS A 208 4.60 13.79 14.52
C CYS A 208 4.06 12.70 13.56
N LEU A 209 2.92 12.96 12.92
CA LEU A 209 2.35 12.06 11.91
C LEU A 209 3.23 11.95 10.66
N ASN A 210 3.84 13.05 10.21
CA ASN A 210 4.75 13.03 9.06
C ASN A 210 5.98 12.17 9.33
N ILE A 211 6.61 12.35 10.51
CA ILE A 211 7.77 11.53 10.94
C ILE A 211 7.38 10.05 11.00
N ASN A 212 6.23 9.74 11.60
CA ASN A 212 5.72 8.37 11.65
C ASN A 212 5.42 7.80 10.25
N THR A 213 4.86 8.62 9.35
CA THR A 213 4.57 8.21 7.97
C THR A 213 5.85 7.90 7.20
N TRP A 214 6.94 8.65 7.40
CA TRP A 214 8.22 8.38 6.77
C TRP A 214 8.80 7.03 7.19
N GLU A 215 8.76 6.71 8.48
CA GLU A 215 9.16 5.39 8.98
C GLU A 215 8.25 4.28 8.44
N MET A 216 6.94 4.52 8.41
CA MET A 216 5.96 3.59 7.87
C MET A 216 6.23 3.25 6.40
N MET A 217 6.72 4.20 5.57
CA MET A 217 7.06 3.90 4.18
C MET A 217 8.21 2.89 4.05
N LEU A 218 9.17 2.94 4.97
CA LEU A 218 10.26 1.95 5.03
C LEU A 218 9.71 0.57 5.41
N THR A 219 8.90 0.49 6.46
CA THR A 219 8.31 -0.78 6.92
C THR A 219 7.34 -1.38 5.89
N LEU A 220 6.60 -0.55 5.15
CA LEU A 220 5.77 -1.00 4.02
C LEU A 220 6.59 -1.64 2.90
N GLY A 221 7.79 -1.13 2.61
CA GLY A 221 8.71 -1.74 1.64
C GLY A 221 9.13 -3.15 2.06
N PHE A 222 9.50 -3.32 3.33
CA PHE A 222 9.83 -4.62 3.93
C PHE A 222 8.64 -5.59 3.98
N LEU A 223 7.45 -5.07 4.26
CA LEU A 223 6.20 -5.84 4.22
C LEU A 223 5.94 -6.38 2.82
N GLY A 224 6.06 -5.56 1.77
CA GLY A 224 5.92 -6.00 0.38
C GLY A 224 6.94 -7.08 0.00
N ALA A 225 8.21 -6.89 0.35
CA ALA A 225 9.25 -7.89 0.10
C ALA A 225 8.95 -9.24 0.78
N THR A 226 8.46 -9.20 2.03
CA THR A 226 8.09 -10.40 2.79
C THR A 226 6.85 -11.06 2.22
N SER A 227 5.82 -10.31 1.87
CA SER A 227 4.58 -10.83 1.26
C SER A 227 4.88 -11.59 -0.05
N VAL A 228 5.72 -11.03 -0.92
CA VAL A 228 6.23 -11.71 -2.11
C VAL A 228 6.99 -12.98 -1.75
N ARG A 229 7.89 -12.93 -0.75
CA ARG A 229 8.70 -14.09 -0.39
C ARG A 229 7.86 -15.22 0.21
N VAL A 230 6.99 -14.90 1.16
CA VAL A 230 6.10 -15.86 1.82
C VAL A 230 5.13 -16.48 0.82
N SER A 231 4.52 -15.68 -0.06
CA SER A 231 3.62 -16.20 -1.10
C SER A 231 4.33 -17.13 -2.08
N ASN A 232 5.56 -16.78 -2.51
CA ASN A 232 6.39 -17.66 -3.35
C ASN A 232 6.76 -18.97 -2.66
N GLU A 233 7.18 -18.95 -1.39
CA GLU A 233 7.53 -20.18 -0.66
C GLU A 233 6.31 -21.03 -0.32
N LEU A 234 5.16 -20.43 -0.02
CA LEU A 234 3.88 -21.15 0.12
C LEU A 234 3.48 -21.83 -1.19
N GLY A 235 3.62 -21.13 -2.32
CA GLY A 235 3.39 -21.70 -3.65
C GLY A 235 4.31 -22.88 -3.99
N ARG A 236 5.55 -22.86 -3.51
CA ARG A 236 6.51 -23.97 -3.64
C ARG A 236 6.20 -25.16 -2.74
N GLY A 237 5.26 -25.01 -1.79
CA GLY A 237 5.01 -26.00 -0.75
C GLY A 237 6.08 -26.04 0.35
N ASN A 238 6.86 -24.96 0.51
CA ASN A 238 7.96 -24.90 1.46
C ASN A 238 7.58 -24.10 2.72
N ALA A 239 6.83 -24.72 3.63
CA ALA A 239 6.41 -24.11 4.88
C ALA A 239 7.59 -23.65 5.77
N LYS A 240 8.72 -24.38 5.75
CA LYS A 240 9.93 -24.04 6.51
C LYS A 240 10.54 -22.72 6.03
N ALA A 241 10.67 -22.52 4.72
CA ALA A 241 11.19 -21.28 4.15
C ALA A 241 10.23 -20.10 4.36
N ALA A 242 8.92 -20.32 4.30
CA ALA A 242 7.92 -19.29 4.62
C ALA A 242 8.06 -18.82 6.09
N LYS A 243 8.17 -19.74 7.05
CA LYS A 243 8.43 -19.43 8.47
C LYS A 243 9.74 -18.67 8.65
N PHE A 244 10.80 -19.07 7.93
CA PHE A 244 12.10 -18.39 7.99
C PHE A 244 12.01 -16.94 7.49
N ALA A 245 11.33 -16.69 6.37
CA ALA A 245 11.14 -15.33 5.85
C ALA A 245 10.42 -14.41 6.86
N ILE A 246 9.43 -14.93 7.58
CA ILE A 246 8.70 -14.18 8.62
C ILE A 246 9.61 -13.86 9.81
N LYS A 247 10.40 -14.83 10.28
CA LYS A 247 11.36 -14.61 11.38
C LYS A 247 12.40 -13.56 11.00
N TYR A 248 12.92 -13.63 9.76
CA TYR A 248 13.91 -12.70 9.25
C TYR A 248 13.37 -11.27 9.21
N ILE A 249 12.14 -11.07 8.68
CA ILE A 249 11.58 -9.73 8.62
C ILE A 249 11.28 -9.19 10.01
N LEU A 250 10.78 -10.01 10.93
CA LEU A 250 10.49 -9.57 12.29
C LEU A 250 11.77 -9.04 12.97
N CYS A 251 12.88 -9.78 12.83
CA CYS A 251 14.17 -9.33 13.35
C CYS A 251 14.64 -8.03 12.69
N THR A 252 14.51 -7.94 11.37
CA THR A 252 14.96 -6.77 10.60
C THR A 252 14.15 -5.53 10.98
N SER A 253 12.82 -5.64 11.06
CA SER A 253 11.94 -4.54 11.45
C SER A 253 12.19 -4.10 12.89
N ILE A 254 12.46 -5.02 13.82
CA ILE A 254 12.90 -4.67 15.19
C ILE A 254 14.19 -3.86 15.18
N CYS A 255 15.21 -4.30 14.43
CA CYS A 255 16.47 -3.58 14.37
C CYS A 255 16.29 -2.15 13.82
N ILE A 256 15.52 -2.01 12.74
CA ILE A 256 15.23 -0.69 12.14
C ILE A 256 14.42 0.18 13.10
N GLY A 257 13.43 -0.40 13.74
CA GLY A 257 12.62 0.24 14.77
C GLY A 257 13.43 0.82 15.92
N VAL A 258 14.37 0.02 16.45
CA VAL A 258 15.29 0.45 17.51
C VAL A 258 16.18 1.61 17.04
N VAL A 259 16.67 1.57 15.79
CA VAL A 259 17.47 2.68 15.24
C VAL A 259 16.67 3.97 15.20
N PHE A 260 15.46 3.96 14.63
CA PHE A 260 14.62 5.16 14.57
C PHE A 260 14.12 5.61 15.95
N TRP A 261 13.86 4.67 16.85
CA TRP A 261 13.54 4.96 18.25
C TRP A 261 14.66 5.75 18.92
N ILE A 262 15.91 5.30 18.80
CA ILE A 262 17.09 5.99 19.35
C ILE A 262 17.24 7.38 18.70
N LEU A 263 17.10 7.49 17.38
CA LEU A 263 17.19 8.77 16.68
C LEU A 263 16.14 9.77 17.18
N CYS A 264 14.88 9.34 17.35
CA CYS A 264 13.82 10.20 17.86
C CYS A 264 14.01 10.58 19.34
N LEU A 265 14.65 9.74 20.16
CA LEU A 265 14.99 10.11 21.53
C LEU A 265 16.17 11.10 21.59
N VAL A 266 17.21 10.88 20.78
CA VAL A 266 18.41 11.74 20.77
C VAL A 266 18.10 13.12 20.19
N PHE A 267 17.37 13.16 19.08
CA PHE A 267 17.04 14.41 18.38
C PHE A 267 15.65 14.94 18.76
N GLY A 268 15.00 14.37 19.78
CA GLY A 268 13.61 14.67 20.12
C GLY A 268 13.33 16.15 20.42
N HIS A 269 14.31 16.84 20.98
CA HIS A 269 14.22 18.27 21.25
C HIS A 269 14.29 19.12 19.97
N ASP A 270 15.12 18.72 19.02
CA ASP A 270 15.46 19.53 17.86
C ASP A 270 14.64 19.15 16.60
N ILE A 271 14.02 17.96 16.59
CA ILE A 271 13.31 17.41 15.44
C ILE A 271 12.13 18.30 14.99
N GLY A 272 11.51 19.04 15.92
CA GLY A 272 10.45 19.99 15.61
C GLY A 272 10.93 21.14 14.72
N TYR A 273 12.16 21.61 14.94
CA TYR A 273 12.73 22.75 14.19
C TYR A 273 13.06 22.42 12.73
N LEU A 274 13.08 21.14 12.33
CA LEU A 274 13.16 20.75 10.92
C LEU A 274 11.89 21.10 10.14
N PHE A 275 10.76 21.31 10.82
CA PHE A 275 9.45 21.52 10.20
C PHE A 275 8.87 22.90 10.46
N THR A 276 9.27 23.58 11.54
CA THR A 276 8.69 24.87 11.94
C THR A 276 9.71 25.77 12.59
N SER A 277 9.57 27.07 12.36
CA SER A 277 10.29 28.13 13.07
C SER A 277 9.51 28.69 14.27
N ASN A 278 8.31 28.17 14.56
CA ASN A 278 7.51 28.61 15.71
C ASN A 278 7.92 27.82 16.96
N GLU A 279 8.47 28.51 17.97
CA GLU A 279 8.91 27.89 19.22
C GLU A 279 7.82 27.10 19.94
N GLU A 280 6.59 27.60 20.02
CA GLU A 280 5.49 26.92 20.75
C GLU A 280 5.15 25.56 20.10
N VAL A 281 5.20 25.50 18.76
CA VAL A 281 5.00 24.24 18.02
C VAL A 281 6.19 23.30 18.21
N ALA A 282 7.42 23.82 18.15
CA ALA A 282 8.64 23.01 18.33
C ALA A 282 8.72 22.41 19.75
N GLU A 283 8.43 23.21 20.79
CA GLU A 283 8.34 22.74 22.18
C GLU A 283 7.24 21.69 22.35
N THR A 284 6.08 21.89 21.71
CA THR A 284 5.01 20.89 21.75
C THR A 284 5.44 19.57 21.10
N VAL A 285 6.12 19.61 19.94
CA VAL A 285 6.69 18.40 19.31
C VAL A 285 7.74 17.75 20.21
N SER A 286 8.61 18.54 20.82
CA SER A 286 9.62 18.08 21.77
C SER A 286 8.98 17.35 22.97
N SER A 287 7.89 17.89 23.52
CA SER A 287 7.12 17.24 24.59
C SER A 287 6.50 15.89 24.18
N LEU A 288 6.25 15.71 22.88
CA LEU A 288 5.71 14.48 22.29
C LEU A 288 6.81 13.53 21.79
N SER A 289 8.09 13.94 21.78
CA SER A 289 9.17 13.20 21.13
C SER A 289 9.39 11.80 21.70
N VAL A 290 9.32 11.64 23.02
CA VAL A 290 9.42 10.34 23.70
C VAL A 290 8.26 9.43 23.26
N LEU A 291 7.04 9.98 23.22
CA LEU A 291 5.86 9.25 22.80
C LEU A 291 5.93 8.85 21.32
N LEU A 292 6.39 9.76 20.47
CA LEU A 292 6.64 9.53 19.06
C LEU A 292 7.68 8.42 18.87
N ALA A 293 8.78 8.47 19.61
CA ALA A 293 9.82 7.46 19.56
C ALA A 293 9.25 6.07 19.90
N PHE A 294 8.56 5.93 21.03
CA PHE A 294 7.93 4.65 21.38
C PHE A 294 6.91 4.20 20.34
N SER A 295 6.17 5.13 19.74
CA SER A 295 5.22 4.77 18.68
C SER A 295 5.92 4.26 17.43
N ILE A 296 7.06 4.82 17.06
CA ILE A 296 7.89 4.33 15.95
C ILE A 296 8.43 2.93 16.25
N LEU A 297 8.92 2.69 17.47
CA LEU A 297 9.34 1.35 17.90
C LEU A 297 8.19 0.34 17.84
N LEU A 298 6.99 0.76 18.23
CA LEU A 298 5.81 -0.09 18.23
C LEU A 298 5.22 -0.29 16.83
N ASN A 299 5.34 0.67 15.93
CA ASN A 299 4.92 0.53 14.54
C ASN A 299 5.87 -0.36 13.75
N SER A 300 7.17 -0.30 14.03
CA SER A 300 8.18 -1.19 13.43
C SER A 300 8.10 -2.63 13.93
N VAL A 301 7.66 -2.88 15.17
CA VAL A 301 7.68 -4.22 15.78
C VAL A 301 6.29 -4.84 15.97
N GLN A 302 5.26 -4.03 16.20
CA GLN A 302 3.90 -4.43 16.62
C GLN A 302 3.91 -5.74 17.45
N PRO A 303 4.54 -5.75 18.66
CA PRO A 303 3.78 -5.38 19.86
C PRO A 303 4.59 -4.76 21.05
N VAL A 304 3.81 -4.24 22.02
CA VAL A 304 4.08 -3.95 23.46
C VAL A 304 4.80 -2.65 23.90
N LEU A 305 4.06 -1.68 24.48
CA LEU A 305 4.12 -1.24 25.92
C LEU A 305 3.42 0.11 26.18
N SER A 306 2.99 0.32 27.43
CA SER A 306 1.96 1.28 27.88
C SER A 306 2.42 2.34 28.91
N GLY A 307 1.80 3.54 28.88
CA GLY A 307 1.55 4.47 30.02
C GLY A 307 2.17 5.88 29.89
N LYS A 308 1.66 7.00 30.45
CA LYS A 308 0.32 7.44 30.96
C LYS A 308 0.35 8.98 31.14
N TYR A 309 -0.81 9.63 30.89
CA TYR A 309 -1.22 11.05 31.13
C TYR A 309 -0.76 12.15 30.13
N PHE A 310 -1.74 12.93 29.63
CA PHE A 310 -1.82 13.71 28.37
C PHE A 310 -2.02 12.88 27.06
N PHE A 311 -1.91 11.58 27.25
CA PHE A 311 -1.97 10.42 26.36
C PHE A 311 -3.41 9.97 25.97
N GLY A 312 -4.32 10.81 25.48
CA GLY A 312 -5.67 10.30 25.11
C GLY A 312 -5.69 9.56 23.77
N MET A 313 -5.45 10.33 22.71
CA MET A 313 -5.48 9.87 21.32
C MET A 313 -4.31 8.95 20.95
N TRP A 314 -3.08 9.33 21.30
CA TRP A 314 -1.89 8.54 21.01
C TRP A 314 -1.80 7.26 21.85
N SER A 315 -2.31 7.23 23.09
CA SER A 315 -2.38 5.96 23.83
C SER A 315 -3.43 5.01 23.28
N GLY A 316 -4.54 5.53 22.76
CA GLY A 316 -5.52 4.75 22.01
C GLY A 316 -4.88 4.14 20.76
N MET A 317 -4.06 4.91 20.05
CA MET A 317 -3.29 4.42 18.89
C MET A 317 -2.34 3.31 19.32
N ILE A 318 -1.50 3.58 20.32
CA ILE A 318 -0.52 2.64 20.83
C ILE A 318 -1.21 1.38 21.36
N CYS A 319 -2.31 1.50 22.10
CA CYS A 319 -3.07 0.37 22.61
C CYS A 319 -3.68 -0.46 21.48
N GLY A 320 -4.30 0.19 20.49
CA GLY A 320 -4.83 -0.48 19.30
C GLY A 320 -3.74 -1.21 18.52
N VAL A 321 -2.61 -0.54 18.27
CA VAL A 321 -1.41 -1.08 17.62
C VAL A 321 -0.82 -2.25 18.40
N VAL A 322 -0.76 -2.16 19.73
CA VAL A 322 -0.26 -3.21 20.61
C VAL A 322 -1.18 -4.42 20.60
N VAL A 323 -2.49 -4.23 20.77
CA VAL A 323 -3.48 -5.31 20.74
C VAL A 323 -3.49 -5.99 19.37
N GLN A 324 -3.49 -5.20 18.28
CA GLN A 324 -3.38 -5.71 16.92
C GLN A 324 -2.08 -6.50 16.72
N GLY A 325 -0.94 -5.98 17.17
CA GLY A 325 0.35 -6.66 17.10
C GLY A 325 0.40 -7.97 17.88
N MET A 326 -0.14 -7.99 19.10
CA MET A 326 -0.25 -9.19 19.93
C MET A 326 -1.13 -10.24 19.26
N LEU A 327 -2.29 -9.83 18.73
CA LEU A 327 -3.20 -10.71 18.01
C LEU A 327 -2.56 -11.27 16.73
N LEU A 328 -1.88 -10.44 15.94
CA LEU A 328 -1.17 -10.87 14.73
C LEU A 328 -0.04 -11.85 15.05
N THR A 329 0.76 -11.55 16.07
CA THR A 329 1.85 -12.43 16.54
C THR A 329 1.30 -13.77 17.03
N TYR A 330 0.24 -13.75 17.83
CA TYR A 330 -0.44 -14.95 18.32
C TYR A 330 -1.03 -15.76 17.16
N MET A 331 -1.69 -15.11 16.20
CA MET A 331 -2.22 -15.76 15.00
C MET A 331 -1.09 -16.40 14.18
N ILE A 332 0.01 -15.69 13.93
CA ILE A 332 1.19 -16.22 13.21
C ILE A 332 1.77 -17.44 13.93
N TRP A 333 1.90 -17.36 15.26
CA TRP A 333 2.44 -18.45 16.07
C TRP A 333 1.55 -19.69 16.07
N LYS A 334 0.22 -19.50 16.14
CA LYS A 334 -0.78 -20.58 16.12
C LYS A 334 -1.10 -21.10 14.71
N THR A 335 -0.67 -20.39 13.67
CA THR A 335 -0.97 -20.76 12.28
C THR A 335 -0.29 -22.09 11.94
N ASP A 336 -1.09 -23.06 11.52
CA ASP A 336 -0.59 -24.26 10.87
C ASP A 336 -0.15 -23.91 9.44
N TRP A 337 1.16 -23.82 9.25
CA TRP A 337 1.76 -23.44 7.98
C TRP A 337 1.67 -24.55 6.93
N ASP A 338 1.57 -25.81 7.33
CA ASP A 338 1.39 -26.93 6.42
C ASP A 338 -0.04 -26.91 5.86
N GLU A 339 -1.02 -26.54 6.69
CA GLU A 339 -2.39 -26.27 6.25
C GLU A 339 -2.48 -25.04 5.31
N GLN A 340 -1.70 -23.98 5.55
CA GLN A 340 -1.64 -22.84 4.62
C GLN A 340 -1.05 -23.22 3.26
N VAL A 341 -0.03 -24.08 3.25
CA VAL A 341 0.51 -24.69 2.02
C VAL A 341 -0.58 -25.50 1.31
N ARG A 342 -1.34 -26.33 2.03
CA ARG A 342 -2.44 -27.11 1.45
C ARG A 342 -3.52 -26.22 0.87
N LYS A 343 -3.92 -25.14 1.56
CA LYS A 343 -4.88 -24.15 1.06
C LYS A 343 -4.36 -23.40 -0.17
N ALA A 344 -3.09 -23.01 -0.19
CA ALA A 344 -2.47 -22.40 -1.36
C ALA A 344 -2.49 -23.37 -2.55
N SER A 345 -2.12 -24.63 -2.34
CA SER A 345 -2.19 -25.68 -3.36
C SER A 345 -3.62 -25.91 -3.87
N GLN A 346 -4.61 -25.99 -2.98
CA GLN A 346 -6.03 -26.12 -3.35
C GLN A 346 -6.52 -24.93 -4.17
N ARG A 347 -6.15 -23.70 -3.78
CA ARG A 347 -6.47 -22.50 -4.56
C ARG A 347 -5.90 -22.63 -5.96
N LEU A 348 -4.61 -22.96 -6.09
CA LEU A 348 -3.95 -23.13 -7.39
C LEU A 348 -4.59 -24.24 -8.23
N ASN A 349 -4.92 -25.39 -7.64
CA ASN A 349 -5.52 -26.52 -8.32
C ASN A 349 -6.95 -26.25 -8.80
N ARG A 350 -7.72 -25.39 -8.12
CA ARG A 350 -9.03 -24.94 -8.59
C ARG A 350 -8.95 -24.25 -9.96
N TRP A 351 -7.81 -23.62 -10.27
CA TRP A 351 -7.59 -22.87 -11.50
C TRP A 351 -6.84 -23.64 -12.57
N PHE A 352 -6.36 -24.84 -12.25
CA PHE A 352 -5.81 -25.74 -13.24
C PHE A 352 -6.97 -26.28 -14.07
N LEU A 353 -7.22 -25.68 -15.24
CA LEU A 353 -7.94 -26.39 -16.29
C LEU A 353 -7.16 -27.69 -16.51
N LYS A 354 -7.78 -28.85 -16.24
CA LYS A 354 -7.26 -30.12 -16.74
C LYS A 354 -7.01 -29.89 -18.23
N PRO A 355 -5.81 -30.20 -18.76
CA PRO A 355 -5.67 -30.33 -20.21
C PRO A 355 -6.82 -31.24 -20.64
N SER A 356 -7.60 -30.82 -21.64
CA SER A 356 -8.50 -31.74 -22.31
C SER A 356 -7.68 -33.00 -22.60
N GLU A 357 -8.18 -34.16 -22.20
CA GLU A 357 -7.71 -35.43 -22.72
C GLU A 357 -7.83 -35.32 -24.24
N GLU A 358 -6.74 -34.90 -24.90
CA GLU A 358 -6.59 -35.10 -26.33
C GLU A 358 -6.74 -36.61 -26.51
N SER A 359 -7.85 -36.95 -27.16
CA SER A 359 -8.22 -38.27 -27.63
C SER A 359 -6.98 -39.12 -27.89
N ASN A 360 -6.79 -40.14 -27.05
CA ASN A 360 -6.06 -41.35 -27.41
C ASN A 360 -6.83 -42.04 -28.56
N GLU A 361 -6.77 -41.47 -29.76
CA GLU A 361 -6.86 -42.23 -30.99
C GLU A 361 -5.42 -42.47 -31.44
N GLY A 362 -4.81 -43.50 -30.84
CA GLY A 362 -3.67 -44.14 -31.47
C GLY A 362 -4.13 -44.70 -32.83
N PRO A 363 -3.29 -44.66 -33.88
CA PRO A 363 -3.64 -45.27 -35.14
C PRO A 363 -3.74 -46.79 -34.94
N SER A 364 -4.95 -47.35 -35.05
CA SER A 364 -5.10 -48.79 -35.19
C SER A 364 -4.53 -49.21 -36.54
N GLN A 365 -3.71 -50.24 -36.49
CA GLN A 365 -3.11 -50.92 -37.63
C GLN A 365 -4.19 -51.44 -38.59
N ALA A 366 -4.08 -51.08 -39.87
CA ALA A 366 -4.28 -51.94 -41.05
C ALA A 366 -3.89 -51.16 -42.31
#